data_AF-A0A0R2MT03-F1
#
_entry.id   AF-A0A0R2MT03-F1
#
_cell.length_a   1.000
_cell.length_b   1.000
_cell.length_c   1.000
_cell.angle_alpha   90.00
_cell.angle_beta   90.00
_cell.angle_gamma   90.00
#
_symmetry.space_group_name_H-M   'P 1'
#
loop_
_entity.id
_entity.type
_entity.pdbx_description
1 polymer ?
#
loop_
_entity_poly.entity_id
_entity_poly.type
_entity_poly.pdbx_seq_one_letter_code
_entity_poly.pdbx_strand_id
1 'polypeptide(L)'
;MKAISDSKILSQQETLELISKFANGEMLEEVVANNGKIVEVPVSGQQRLKALEMMARRWGTFTDKVDANVKVDPVVIVDNVPKGDGNARAD
;
A
#
# COMPACT_ATOMS: atom_id res chain seq x y z
N MET A 1 -7.92 29.04 0.17
CA MET A 1 -7.56 27.65 -0.22
C MET A 1 -7.00 26.80 0.93
N LYS A 2 -7.04 27.24 2.21
CA LYS A 2 -6.32 26.60 3.32
C LYS A 2 -7.21 25.96 4.40
N ALA A 3 -8.51 25.81 4.14
CA ALA A 3 -9.49 25.37 5.14
C ALA A 3 -10.45 24.26 4.64
N ILE A 4 -10.29 23.81 3.39
CA ILE A 4 -11.14 22.75 2.79
C ILE A 4 -10.37 21.42 2.69
N SER A 5 -9.05 21.42 2.88
CA SER A 5 -8.19 20.24 2.73
C SER A 5 -8.05 19.38 3.99
N ASP A 6 -8.09 19.99 5.17
CA ASP A 6 -7.65 19.30 6.40
C ASP A 6 -8.73 18.42 7.04
N SER A 7 -10.01 18.61 6.70
CA SER A 7 -11.10 17.75 7.22
C SER A 7 -11.53 16.62 6.28
N LYS A 8 -10.95 16.56 5.07
CA LYS A 8 -11.38 15.64 4.01
C LYS A 8 -10.50 14.40 3.88
N ILE A 9 -9.29 14.47 4.43
CA ILE A 9 -8.30 13.39 4.38
C ILE A 9 -7.92 13.07 5.82
N LEU A 10 -8.05 11.80 6.19
CA LEU A 10 -7.60 11.32 7.49
C LEU A 10 -6.07 11.43 7.58
N SER A 11 -5.58 11.95 8.69
CA SER A 11 -4.15 11.89 9.03
C SER A 11 -3.71 10.43 9.29
N GLN A 12 -2.40 10.22 9.40
CA GLN A 12 -1.87 8.89 9.74
C GLN A 12 -2.41 8.39 11.08
N GLN A 13 -2.50 9.27 12.09
CA GLN A 13 -2.97 8.91 13.41
C GLN A 13 -4.45 8.49 13.38
N GLU A 14 -5.30 9.31 12.76
CA GLU A 14 -6.73 9.02 12.63
C GLU A 14 -6.99 7.74 11.82
N THR A 15 -6.16 7.48 10.80
CA THR A 15 -6.23 6.23 10.02
C THR A 15 -5.95 5.01 10.89
N LEU A 16 -4.92 5.07 11.74
CA LEU A 16 -4.59 3.95 12.64
C LEU A 16 -5.63 3.75 13.74
N GLU A 17 -6.20 4.84 14.25
CA GLU A 17 -7.32 4.78 15.20
C GLU A 17 -8.54 4.12 14.56
N LEU A 18 -8.88 4.49 13.33
CA LEU A 18 -9.98 3.88 12.59
C LEU A 18 -9.73 2.38 12.36
N ILE A 19 -8.55 2.00 11.87
CA ILE A 19 -8.19 0.58 11.67
C ILE A 19 -8.24 -0.20 13.00
N SER A 20 -7.84 0.41 14.11
CA SER A 20 -7.92 -0.21 15.45
C SER A 20 -9.37 -0.46 15.86
N LYS A 21 -10.29 0.48 15.60
CA LYS A 21 -11.73 0.28 15.86
C LYS A 21 -12.31 -0.88 15.05
N PHE A 22 -11.92 -1.01 13.78
CA PHE A 22 -12.27 -2.17 12.95
C PHE A 22 -11.73 -3.48 13.54
N ALA A 23 -10.46 -3.50 13.94
CA ALA A 23 -9.83 -4.68 14.54
C ALA A 23 -10.49 -5.12 15.85
N ASN A 24 -10.85 -4.15 16.70
CA ASN A 24 -11.53 -4.39 17.98
C ASN A 24 -13.00 -4.78 17.84
N GLY A 25 -13.58 -4.68 16.64
CA GLY A 25 -14.99 -4.99 16.40
C GLY A 25 -15.97 -3.92 16.92
N GLU A 26 -15.49 -2.68 17.06
CA GLU A 26 -16.30 -1.54 17.52
C GLU A 26 -17.16 -0.93 16.40
N MET A 27 -16.91 -1.31 15.14
CA MET A 27 -17.62 -0.81 13.97
C MET A 27 -18.87 -1.64 13.69
N LEU A 28 -19.94 -0.95 13.29
CA LEU A 28 -21.18 -1.53 12.77
C LEU A 28 -21.29 -1.25 11.27
N GLU A 29 -22.00 -2.13 10.56
CA GLU A 29 -22.40 -1.95 9.17
C GLU A 29 -23.91 -2.10 9.03
N GLU A 30 -24.51 -1.26 8.20
CA GLU A 30 -25.93 -1.37 7.84
C GLU A 30 -26.09 -2.40 6.73
N VAL A 31 -26.97 -3.38 6.96
CA VAL A 31 -27.29 -4.43 5.98
C VAL A 31 -28.79 -4.55 5.79
N VAL A 32 -29.20 -4.97 4.59
CA VAL A 32 -30.60 -5.28 4.30
C VAL A 32 -30.89 -6.72 4.74
N ALA A 33 -31.76 -6.87 5.74
CA ALA A 33 -32.22 -8.17 6.19
C ALA A 33 -33.18 -8.80 5.19
N ASN A 34 -33.42 -10.11 5.31
CA ASN A 34 -34.30 -10.87 4.41
C ASN A 34 -35.77 -10.35 4.37
N ASN A 35 -36.17 -9.56 5.37
CA ASN A 35 -37.48 -8.90 5.42
C ASN A 35 -37.51 -7.50 4.79
N GLY A 36 -36.42 -7.10 4.11
CA GLY A 36 -36.28 -5.80 3.45
C GLY A 36 -35.97 -4.63 4.39
N LYS A 37 -35.81 -4.86 5.70
CA LYS A 37 -35.44 -3.81 6.66
C LYS A 37 -33.93 -3.61 6.70
N ILE A 38 -33.50 -2.37 6.88
CA ILE A 38 -32.11 -2.04 7.18
C ILE A 38 -31.88 -2.31 8.67
N VAL A 39 -30.83 -3.05 8.99
CA VAL A 39 -30.41 -3.37 10.36
C VAL A 39 -28.92 -3.10 10.50
N GLU A 40 -28.51 -2.63 11.66
CA GLU A 40 -27.09 -2.52 12.02
C GLU A 40 -26.59 -3.85 12.57
N VAL A 41 -25.48 -4.34 12.02
CA VAL A 41 -24.81 -5.55 12.50
C VAL A 41 -23.33 -5.25 12.74
N PRO A 42 -22.64 -6.00 13.61
CA PRO A 42 -21.20 -5.90 13.73
C PRO A 42 -20.53 -6.16 12.38
N VAL A 43 -19.52 -5.38 12.05
CA VAL A 43 -18.76 -5.55 10.81
C VAL A 43 -18.24 -6.99 10.69
N SER A 44 -18.37 -7.58 9.50
CA SER A 44 -17.95 -8.95 9.21
C SER A 44 -16.53 -9.29 9.72
N GLY A 45 -16.35 -10.53 10.17
CA GLY A 45 -15.04 -11.00 10.68
C GLY A 45 -13.90 -10.92 9.65
N GLN A 46 -14.21 -10.98 8.35
CA GLN A 46 -13.22 -10.81 7.29
C GLN A 46 -12.63 -9.40 7.26
N GLN A 47 -13.46 -8.36 7.41
CA GLN A 47 -12.97 -6.98 7.47
C GLN A 47 -12.15 -6.75 8.75
N ARG A 48 -12.54 -7.34 9.88
CA ARG A 48 -11.73 -7.30 11.12
C ARG A 48 -10.37 -7.98 10.94
N LEU A 49 -10.34 -9.15 10.30
CA LEU A 49 -9.10 -9.84 9.97
C LEU A 49 -8.21 -9.00 9.04
N LYS A 50 -8.81 -8.30 8.07
CA LYS A 50 -8.07 -7.40 7.19
C LYS A 50 -7.45 -6.23 7.94
N ALA A 51 -8.19 -5.63 8.88
CA ALA A 51 -7.67 -4.57 9.73
C ALA A 51 -6.47 -5.04 10.59
N LEU A 52 -6.58 -6.24 11.18
CA LEU A 52 -5.47 -6.86 11.92
C LEU A 52 -4.25 -7.14 11.02
N GLU A 53 -4.48 -7.60 9.79
CA GLU A 53 -3.41 -7.79 8.81
C GLU A 53 -2.69 -6.47 8.48
N MET A 54 -3.43 -5.38 8.27
CA MET A 54 -2.85 -4.06 7.98
C MET A 54 -1.99 -3.56 9.15
N MET A 55 -2.45 -3.75 10.39
CA MET A 55 -1.68 -3.41 11.59
C MET A 55 -0.40 -4.26 11.72
N ALA A 56 -0.52 -5.57 11.49
CA ALA A 56 0.62 -6.48 11.52
C ALA A 56 1.65 -6.19 10.41
N ARG A 57 1.20 -5.77 9.21
CA ARG A 57 2.10 -5.30 8.14
C ARG A 57 2.86 -4.05 8.55
N ARG A 58 2.22 -3.10 9.23
CA ARG A 58 2.88 -1.89 9.75
C ARG A 58 3.97 -2.23 10.76
N TRP A 59 3.77 -3.27 11.58
CA TRP A 59 4.77 -3.73 12.55
C TRP A 59 5.80 -4.70 11.96
N GLY A 60 5.75 -5.00 10.67
CA GLY A 60 6.67 -5.92 10.01
C GLY A 60 6.53 -7.38 10.49
N THR A 61 5.34 -7.78 10.98
CA THR A 61 5.11 -9.12 11.53
C THR A 61 5.12 -10.20 10.45
N PHE A 62 4.72 -9.88 9.21
CA PHE A 62 4.70 -10.83 8.11
C PHE A 62 6.00 -10.81 7.31
N THR A 63 6.42 -11.98 6.83
CA THR A 63 7.57 -12.14 5.94
C THR A 63 7.15 -12.97 4.74
N ASP A 64 7.26 -12.38 3.55
CA ASP A 64 7.01 -13.08 2.29
C ASP A 64 8.33 -13.68 1.79
N LYS A 65 8.41 -15.03 1.73
CA LYS A 65 9.58 -15.73 1.17
C LYS A 65 9.41 -15.85 -0.34
N VAL A 66 10.41 -15.36 -1.08
CA VAL A 66 10.48 -15.51 -2.54
C VAL A 66 11.71 -16.34 -2.88
N ASP A 67 11.51 -17.48 -3.54
CA ASP A 67 12.58 -18.28 -4.13
C ASP A 67 12.75 -17.86 -5.60
N ALA A 68 13.78 -17.07 -5.87
CA ALA A 68 14.04 -16.52 -7.21
C ALA A 68 15.36 -17.07 -7.74
N ASN A 69 15.28 -18.12 -8.56
CA ASN A 69 16.43 -18.62 -9.31
C ASN A 69 16.57 -17.81 -10.62
N VAL A 70 17.10 -16.60 -10.49
CA VAL A 70 17.27 -15.66 -11.62
C VAL A 70 18.56 -15.98 -12.35
N LYS A 71 18.45 -16.46 -13.59
CA LYS A 71 19.57 -16.41 -14.55
C LYS A 71 19.68 -14.96 -15.04
N VAL A 72 20.61 -14.22 -14.47
CA VAL A 72 20.92 -12.85 -14.90
C VAL A 72 21.79 -12.96 -16.15
N ASP A 73 21.24 -12.56 -17.30
CA ASP A 73 22.05 -12.37 -18.50
C ASP A 73 23.09 -11.25 -18.25
N PRO A 74 24.30 -11.35 -18.82
CA PRO A 74 25.34 -10.35 -18.60
C PRO A 74 24.87 -8.95 -19.03
N VAL A 75 25.26 -7.95 -18.23
CA VAL A 75 24.96 -6.53 -18.51
C VAL A 75 25.51 -6.15 -19.88
N VAL A 76 24.64 -5.81 -20.83
CA VAL A 76 25.04 -5.28 -22.14
C VAL A 76 25.27 -3.78 -21.99
N ILE A 77 26.54 -3.36 -22.00
CA ILE A 77 26.90 -1.95 -22.10
C ILE A 77 26.82 -1.55 -23.57
N VAL A 78 25.81 -0.76 -23.93
CA VAL A 78 25.71 -0.15 -25.27
C VAL A 78 26.37 1.22 -25.22
N ASP A 79 27.60 1.32 -25.72
CA ASP A 79 28.27 2.60 -25.94
C ASP A 79 27.83 3.20 -27.30
N ASN A 80 26.97 4.22 -27.23
CA ASN A 80 26.48 4.96 -28.40
C ASN A 80 27.13 6.34 -28.53
N VAL A 81 28.34 6.52 -28.00
CA VAL A 81 29.12 7.74 -28.23
C VAL A 81 29.81 7.62 -29.60
N PRO A 82 29.57 8.54 -30.55
CA PRO A 82 30.33 8.58 -31.79
C PRO A 82 31.82 8.70 -31.46
N LYS A 83 32.67 7.85 -32.07
CA LYS A 83 34.12 8.06 -32.03
C LYS A 83 34.40 9.39 -32.73
N GLY A 84 34.46 10.47 -31.96
CA GLY A 84 34.96 11.75 -32.44
C GLY A 84 36.40 11.53 -32.86
N ASP A 85 36.71 11.82 -34.12
CA ASP A 85 38.06 11.82 -34.66
C ASP A 85 38.95 12.61 -33.69
N GLY A 86 39.92 11.91 -33.09
CA GLY A 86 40.89 12.49 -32.19
C GLY A 86 41.50 13.71 -32.86
N ASN A 87 41.21 14.89 -32.32
CA ASN A 87 41.73 16.14 -32.82
C ASN A 87 43.26 16.10 -32.74
N ALA A 88 43.87 15.83 -33.88
CA ALA A 88 45.27 16.04 -34.16
C ALA A 88 45.55 17.54 -34.03
N ARG A 89 45.89 17.99 -32.83
CA ARG A 89 46.64 19.24 -32.65
C ARG A 89 48.12 18.89 -32.62
N ALA A 90 48.70 18.92 -33.81
CA ALA A 90 50.13 19.09 -34.00
C ALA A 90 50.38 20.60 -34.16
N ASP A 91 50.64 21.27 -33.04
CA ASP A 91 51.34 22.56 -32.95
C ASP A 91 51.69 22.87 -31.48
#